data_AF-A0A2U3JYZ4-F1
#
_entry.id   AF-A0A2U3JYZ4-F1
#
_cell.length_a   1.000
_cell.length_b   1.000
_cell.length_c   1.000
_cell.angle_alpha   90.00
_cell.angle_beta   90.00
_cell.angle_gamma   90.00
#
_symmetry.space_group_name_H-M   'P 1'
#
loop_
_entity.id
_entity.type
_entity.pdbx_description
1 polymer ?
#
loop_
_entity_poly.entity_id
_entity_poly.type
_entity_poly.pdbx_seq_one_letter_code
_entity_poly.pdbx_strand_id
1 'polypeptide(L)' 'MIYRQLQTALYKEGLKAMESVGQPFDPNLHEAVLRVASEEHPENTVVEELQKGYYLKEKVLRPCMVKVSN' A
#
# COMPACT_ATOMS: atom_id res chain seq x y z
N MET A 1 -21.78 10.50 -1.09
CA MET A 1 -21.82 11.13 0.25
C MET A 1 -21.48 10.14 1.38
N ILE A 2 -22.04 8.92 1.37
CA ILE A 2 -21.79 7.88 2.39
C ILE A 2 -20.32 7.42 2.46
N TYR A 3 -19.65 7.23 1.32
CA TYR A 3 -18.26 6.76 1.28
C TYR A 3 -17.30 7.62 2.11
N ARG A 4 -17.37 8.95 1.98
CA ARG A 4 -16.54 9.87 2.77
C ARG A 4 -16.87 9.81 4.26
N GLN A 5 -18.14 9.65 4.63
CA GLN A 5 -18.54 9.52 6.04
C GLN A 5 -17.99 8.24 6.68
N LEU A 6 -18.09 7.12 5.95
CA LEU A 6 -17.51 5.84 6.37
C LEU A 6 -15.99 5.96 6.53
N GLN A 7 -15.32 6.56 5.55
CA GLN A 7 -13.87 6.73 5.57
C GLN A 7 -13.43 7.59 6.76
N THR A 8 -14.12 8.70 7.03
CA THR A 8 -13.85 9.56 8.20
C THR A 8 -14.09 8.83 9.52
N ALA A 9 -15.14 8.01 9.62
CA ALA A 9 -15.39 7.20 10.81
C ALA A 9 -14.25 6.18 11.05
N LEU A 10 -13.81 5.50 9.99
CA LEU A 10 -12.68 4.55 10.09
C LEU A 10 -11.36 5.25 10.43
N TYR A 11 -11.09 6.43 9.86
CA TYR A 11 -9.92 7.24 10.21
C TYR A 11 -9.92 7.63 11.70
N LYS A 12 -11.09 7.97 12.27
CA LYS A 12 -11.22 8.28 13.71
C LYS A 12 -10.92 7.08 14.61
N GLU A 13 -11.26 5.87 14.16
CA GLU A 13 -10.96 4.62 14.87
C GLU A 13 -9.48 4.19 14.76
N GLY A 14 -8.67 4.93 13.99
CA GLY A 14 -7.24 4.68 13.83
C GLY A 14 -6.88 3.89 12.58
N LEU A 15 -7.78 3.79 11.59
CA LEU A 15 -7.43 3.29 10.26
C LEU A 15 -6.52 4.33 9.57
N LYS A 16 -5.39 3.91 9.02
CA LYS A 16 -4.51 4.74 8.18
C LYS A 16 -4.27 4.04 6.86
N ALA A 17 -4.40 4.77 5.75
CA ALA A 17 -3.98 4.24 4.46
C ALA A 17 -2.45 4.10 4.44
N MET A 18 -1.98 3.01 3.85
CA MET A 18 -0.57 2.77 3.60
C MET A 18 -0.21 3.42 2.26
N GLU A 19 0.86 4.22 2.23
CA GLU A 19 1.41 4.79 1.00
C GLU A 19 2.63 3.98 0.60
N SER A 20 2.50 3.16 -0.44
CA SER A 20 3.54 2.23 -0.84
C SER A 20 4.30 2.67 -2.10
N VAL A 21 3.75 3.60 -2.89
CA VAL A 21 4.34 4.04 -4.16
C VAL A 21 5.69 4.72 -3.93
N GLY A 22 6.73 4.27 -4.63
CA GLY A 22 8.09 4.79 -4.52
C GLY A 22 8.86 4.35 -3.27
N GLN A 23 8.26 3.56 -2.39
CA GLN A 23 8.96 2.96 -1.23
C GLN A 23 9.61 1.62 -1.60
N PRO A 24 10.67 1.21 -0.88
CA PRO A 24 11.20 -0.14 -1.01
C PRO A 24 10.14 -1.18 -0.64
N PHE A 25 10.16 -2.30 -1.34
CA PHE A 25 9.25 -3.41 -1.09
C PHE A 25 9.56 -4.08 0.27
N ASP A 26 8.58 -4.10 1.18
CA ASP A 26 8.66 -4.84 2.45
C ASP A 26 7.57 -5.93 2.46
N PRO A 27 7.93 -7.22 2.49
CA PRO A 27 6.96 -8.32 2.52
C PRO A 27 5.96 -8.28 3.71
N ASN A 28 6.30 -7.60 4.80
CA ASN A 28 5.39 -7.47 5.95
C ASN A 28 4.27 -6.46 5.70
N LEU A 29 4.50 -5.52 4.78
CA LEU A 29 3.62 -4.38 4.50
C LEU A 29 3.00 -4.49 3.10
N HIS A 30 3.71 -5.12 2.17
CA HIS A 30 3.44 -5.12 0.75
C HIS A 30 3.28 -6.54 0.21
N GLU A 31 2.31 -6.72 -0.67
CA GLU A 31 2.05 -7.95 -1.41
C GLU A 31 2.40 -7.70 -2.89
N ALA A 32 3.53 -8.25 -3.34
CA ALA A 32 3.98 -8.11 -4.72
C ALA A 32 3.18 -9.03 -5.64
N VAL A 33 2.22 -8.47 -6.37
CA VAL A 33 1.35 -9.23 -7.28
C VAL A 33 2.01 -9.40 -8.65
N LEU A 34 2.78 -8.38 -9.08
CA LEU A 34 3.43 -8.34 -10.38
C LEU A 34 4.84 -7.77 -10.21
N ARG A 35 5.79 -8.33 -10.96
CA ARG A 35 7.12 -7.75 -11.12
C ARG A 35 7.24 -7.20 -12.52
N VAL A 36 7.61 -5.93 -12.64
CA VAL A 36 7.78 -5.25 -13.93
C VAL A 36 9.24 -4.84 -14.08
N ALA A 37 9.84 -5.09 -15.22
CA ALA A 37 11.16 -4.52 -15.52
C ALA A 37 10.97 -3.01 -15.66
N SER A 38 11.60 -2.22 -14.79
CA SER A 38 11.52 -0.77 -14.82
C SER A 38 12.93 -0.22 -14.84
N GLU A 39 13.33 0.40 -15.96
CA GLU A 39 14.63 1.06 -16.09
C GLU A 39 14.69 2.38 -15.30
N GLU A 40 13.53 2.92 -14.90
CA GLU A 40 13.41 4.19 -14.21
C GLU A 40 13.51 4.07 -12.67
N HIS A 41 13.29 2.88 -12.09
CA HIS A 41 13.21 2.70 -10.64
C HIS A 41 14.17 1.58 -10.17
N PRO A 42 14.85 1.76 -9.01
CA PRO A 42 15.80 0.77 -8.51
C PRO A 42 15.12 -0.58 -8.22
N GLU A 43 15.86 -1.69 -8.37
CA GLU A 43 15.35 -3.05 -8.08
C GLU A 43 14.72 -3.11 -6.68
N ASN A 44 13.62 -3.87 -6.53
CA ASN A 44 12.84 -3.97 -5.28
C ASN A 44 12.12 -2.68 -4.83
N THR A 45 11.79 -1.78 -5.76
CA THR A 45 10.97 -0.59 -5.45
C THR A 45 9.53 -0.80 -5.88
N VAL A 46 8.57 -0.29 -5.11
CA VAL A 46 7.17 -0.28 -5.51
C VAL A 46 6.97 0.75 -6.61
N VAL A 47 6.66 0.27 -7.82
CA VAL A 47 6.37 1.10 -9.00
C VAL A 47 4.94 1.63 -8.96
N GLU A 48 4.00 0.78 -8.56
CA GLU A 48 2.57 1.14 -8.56
C GLU A 48 1.83 0.39 -7.46
N GLU A 49 0.92 1.08 -6.76
CA GLU A 49 -0.04 0.44 -5.88
C GLU A 49 -1.31 0.08 -6.68
N LEU A 50 -1.62 -1.21 -6.76
CA LEU A 50 -2.86 -1.70 -7.35
C LEU A 50 -4.03 -1.55 -6.38
N GLN A 51 -3.74 -1.69 -5.08
CA GLN A 51 -4.75 -1.62 -4.05
C GLN A 51 -4.13 -1.19 -2.73
N LYS A 52 -4.67 -0.10 -2.18
CA LYS A 52 -4.21 0.50 -0.93
C LYS A 52 -4.20 -0.50 0.22
N GLY A 53 -3.05 -0.60 0.89
CA GLY A 53 -2.94 -1.23 2.19
C GLY A 53 -3.56 -0.34 3.27
N TYR A 54 -3.90 -0.94 4.39
CA TYR A 54 -4.40 -0.20 5.56
C TYR A 54 -3.75 -0.70 6.83
N TYR A 55 -3.38 0.25 7.68
CA TYR A 55 -3.02 0.03 9.07
C TYR A 55 -4.24 0.26 9.94
N LEU A 56 -4.41 -0.56 10.96
CA LEU A 56 -5.33 -0.29 12.06
C LEU A 56 -4.51 -0.12 13.32
N LYS A 57 -4.42 1.13 13.80
CA LYS A 57 -3.56 1.54 14.93
C LYS A 57 -2.09 1.23 14.63
N GLU A 58 -1.57 0.12 15.16
CA GLU A 58 -0.17 -0.32 15.00
C GLU A 58 -0.05 -1.67 14.29
N LYS A 59 -1.17 -2.23 13.83
CA LYS A 59 -1.18 -3.52 13.12
C LYS A 59 -1.52 -3.31 11.65
N VAL A 60 -0.87 -4.09 10.79
CA VAL A 60 -1.27 -4.21 9.38
C VAL A 60 -2.63 -4.90 9.34
N LEU A 61 -3.66 -4.17 8.92
CA LEU A 61 -4.99 -4.75 8.71
C LEU A 61 -5.02 -5.49 7.37
N ARG A 62 -4.42 -4.88 6.35
CA ARG A 62 -4.31 -5.45 5.02
C ARG A 62 -3.04 -4.95 4.33
N PRO A 63 -2.21 -5.84 3.78
CA PRO A 63 -1.04 -5.43 3.00
C PRO A 63 -1.46 -4.69 1.73
N CYS A 64 -0.60 -3.82 1.25
CA CYS A 64 -0.80 -3.10 -0.01
C CYS A 64 -0.45 -4.01 -1.18
N MET A 65 -1.35 -4.16 -2.15
CA MET A 65 -1.04 -4.92 -3.36
C MET A 65 -0.29 -4.01 -4.31
N VAL A 66 0.94 -4.39 -4.65
CA VAL A 66 1.88 -3.54 -5.37
C VAL A 66 2.49 -4.25 -6.56
N LYS A 67 2.90 -3.46 -7.55
CA LYS A 67 3.83 -3.87 -8.61
C LYS A 67 5.23 -3.44 -8.18
N VAL A 68 6.17 -4.35 -8.22
CA VAL A 68 7.57 -4.08 -7.88
C VAL A 68 8.44 -4.06 -9.13
N SER A 69 9.46 -3.22 -9.14
CA SER A 69 10.51 -3.26 -10.16
C SER A 69 11.35 -4.53 -9.96
N ASN A 70 11.59 -5.24 -11.06
CA ASN A 70 12.62 -6.28 -11.15
C ASN A 70 13.90 -5.66 -11.65
#